data_AF-A0A382CMK9-F1
#
_entry.id   AF-A0A382CMK9-F1
#
_cell.length_a   1.000
_cell.length_b   1.000
_cell.length_c   1.000
_cell.angle_alpha   90.00
_cell.angle_beta   90.00
_cell.angle_gamma   90.00
#
_symmetry.space_group_name_H-M   'P 1'
#
loop_
_entity.id
_entity.type
_entity.pdbx_description
1 polymer ?
#
loop_
_entity_poly.entity_id
_entity_poly.type
_entity_poly.pdbx_seq_one_letter_code
_entity_poly.pdbx_strand_id
1 'polypeptide(L)'
;MSWNVYLSGEIHTDWRERIQEGANRANLDITFTTPVTHHEASDDVGEAILGKEDSSFWRDHKAAKINAIRIQKAIEDADLVVVRFGEKFKQWNAAFDAGYAAALGVPIVTLHDEELTHPLKEVDA
;
A
#
# COMPACT_ATOMS: atom_id res chain seq x y z
N MET A 1 -14.74 -13.83 13.03
CA MET A 1 -14.20 -12.49 12.73
C MET A 1 -13.14 -12.72 11.69
N SER A 2 -13.29 -12.08 10.53
CA SER A 2 -12.36 -12.20 9.40
C SER A 2 -11.12 -11.36 9.71
N TRP A 3 -9.93 -11.85 9.37
CA TRP A 3 -8.70 -11.05 9.46
C TRP A 3 -8.74 -9.94 8.41
N ASN A 4 -8.45 -8.70 8.78
CA ASN A 4 -8.29 -7.61 7.84
C ASN A 4 -6.83 -7.46 7.43
N VAL A 5 -6.53 -7.70 6.15
CA VAL A 5 -5.16 -7.66 5.61
C VAL A 5 -5.02 -6.55 4.58
N TYR A 6 -4.14 -5.59 4.83
CA TYR A 6 -3.85 -4.51 3.88
C TYR A 6 -2.66 -4.87 2.98
N LEU A 7 -2.84 -4.77 1.65
CA LEU A 7 -1.82 -5.10 0.63
C LEU A 7 -1.19 -3.82 0.05
N SER A 8 -0.11 -3.35 0.67
CA SER A 8 0.67 -2.18 0.25
C SER A 8 1.75 -2.52 -0.78
N GLY A 9 2.16 -1.52 -1.56
CA GLY A 9 3.34 -1.59 -2.41
C GLY A 9 3.07 -1.50 -3.91
N GLU A 10 4.00 -2.01 -4.70
CA GLU A 10 4.03 -1.87 -6.17
C GLU A 10 2.72 -2.34 -6.85
N ILE A 11 2.35 -1.71 -7.96
CA ILE A 11 1.05 -1.93 -8.65
C ILE A 11 1.22 -2.39 -10.11
N HIS A 12 2.39 -2.88 -10.47
CA HIS A 12 2.78 -3.23 -11.83
C HIS A 12 2.82 -4.74 -12.11
N THR A 13 2.54 -5.57 -11.12
CA THR A 13 2.41 -7.04 -11.28
C THR A 13 1.12 -7.57 -10.64
N ASP A 14 0.89 -8.86 -10.77
CA ASP A 14 -0.29 -9.61 -10.31
C ASP A 14 -0.17 -10.15 -8.86
N TRP A 15 0.80 -9.67 -8.08
CA TRP A 15 1.13 -10.26 -6.78
C TRP A 15 -0.03 -10.22 -5.78
N ARG A 16 -0.89 -9.18 -5.83
CA ARG A 16 -2.04 -9.06 -4.93
C ARG A 16 -3.08 -10.11 -5.24
N GLU A 17 -3.39 -10.29 -6.53
CA GLU A 17 -4.30 -11.30 -7.05
C GLU A 17 -3.83 -12.69 -6.62
N ARG A 18 -2.52 -12.98 -6.75
CA ARG A 18 -1.93 -14.26 -6.33
C ARG A 18 -2.10 -14.53 -4.84
N ILE A 19 -1.95 -13.53 -3.97
CA ILE A 19 -2.18 -13.67 -2.53
C ILE A 19 -3.66 -13.93 -2.23
N GLN A 20 -4.55 -13.13 -2.83
CA GLN A 20 -5.99 -13.27 -2.65
C GLN A 20 -6.49 -14.65 -3.10
N GLU A 21 -6.07 -15.10 -4.28
CA GLU A 21 -6.38 -16.44 -4.80
C GLU A 21 -5.77 -17.55 -3.93
N GLY A 22 -4.56 -17.37 -3.41
CA GLY A 22 -3.92 -18.30 -2.49
C GLY A 22 -4.72 -18.46 -1.19
N ALA A 23 -5.09 -17.34 -0.57
CA ALA A 23 -5.90 -17.31 0.65
C ALA A 23 -7.29 -17.96 0.44
N ASN A 24 -7.94 -17.65 -0.69
CA ASN A 24 -9.22 -18.23 -1.07
C ASN A 24 -9.12 -19.76 -1.26
N ARG A 25 -8.10 -20.24 -1.98
CA ARG A 25 -7.88 -21.70 -2.17
C ARG A 25 -7.57 -22.41 -0.86
N ALA A 26 -6.90 -21.74 0.08
CA ALA A 26 -6.63 -22.25 1.41
C ALA A 26 -7.83 -22.11 2.37
N ASN A 27 -8.96 -21.53 1.91
CA ASN A 27 -10.16 -21.28 2.70
C ASN A 27 -9.88 -20.47 3.98
N LEU A 28 -9.03 -19.45 3.86
CA LEU A 28 -8.73 -18.51 4.94
C LEU A 28 -9.82 -17.44 5.06
N ASP A 29 -10.28 -17.17 6.29
CA ASP A 29 -11.22 -16.09 6.57
C ASP A 29 -10.48 -14.75 6.64
N ILE A 30 -10.20 -14.18 5.45
CA ILE A 30 -9.45 -12.92 5.28
C ILE A 30 -10.26 -11.95 4.41
N THR A 31 -10.35 -10.71 4.86
CA THR A 31 -10.78 -9.56 4.06
C THR A 31 -9.56 -8.76 3.64
N PHE A 32 -9.40 -8.51 2.35
CA PHE A 32 -8.27 -7.74 1.83
C PHE A 32 -8.66 -6.29 1.54
N THR A 33 -7.77 -5.36 1.87
CA THR A 33 -7.85 -3.95 1.49
C THR A 33 -6.59 -3.55 0.72
N THR A 34 -6.70 -2.56 -0.18
CA THR A 34 -5.60 -2.11 -1.05
C THR A 34 -5.64 -0.60 -1.23
N PRO A 35 -4.52 0.05 -1.61
CA PRO A 35 -4.58 1.42 -2.13
C PRO A 35 -5.34 1.45 -3.47
N VAL A 36 -5.64 2.66 -3.96
CA VAL A 36 -6.14 2.85 -5.33
C VAL A 36 -5.03 2.50 -6.31
N THR A 37 -5.20 1.41 -7.06
CA THR A 37 -4.20 0.91 -8.02
C THR A 37 -4.36 1.49 -9.42
N HIS A 38 -5.47 2.16 -9.71
CA HIS A 38 -5.68 2.87 -10.96
C HIS A 38 -4.98 4.23 -10.92
N HIS A 39 -3.85 4.35 -11.63
CA HIS A 39 -2.97 5.53 -11.61
C HIS A 39 -3.72 6.86 -11.74
N GLU A 40 -4.49 7.07 -12.81
CA GLU A 40 -5.21 8.33 -13.05
C GLU A 40 -6.22 8.63 -11.92
N ALA A 41 -6.87 7.60 -11.38
CA ALA A 41 -7.84 7.77 -10.30
C ALA A 41 -7.16 8.13 -8.97
N SER A 42 -5.90 7.73 -8.77
CA SER A 42 -5.07 8.09 -7.63
C SER A 42 -4.49 9.50 -7.78
N ASP A 43 -3.94 9.81 -8.96
CA ASP A 43 -3.23 11.06 -9.24
C ASP A 43 -4.18 12.26 -9.34
N ASP A 44 -5.38 12.06 -9.90
CA ASP A 44 -6.35 13.13 -10.14
C ASP A 44 -7.42 13.24 -9.05
N VAL A 45 -7.41 12.38 -8.03
CA VAL A 45 -8.46 12.35 -6.99
C VAL A 45 -8.70 13.71 -6.34
N GLY A 46 -7.63 14.49 -6.15
CA GLY A 46 -7.70 15.83 -5.59
C GLY A 46 -8.54 16.76 -6.45
N GLU A 47 -8.23 16.84 -7.73
CA GLU A 47 -8.92 17.74 -8.65
C GLU A 47 -10.32 17.25 -9.02
N ALA A 48 -10.51 15.93 -9.11
CA ALA A 48 -11.79 15.31 -9.41
C ALA A 48 -12.85 15.59 -8.33
N ILE A 49 -12.44 15.69 -7.05
CA ILE A 49 -13.37 15.88 -5.93
C ILE A 49 -13.45 17.36 -5.51
N LEU A 50 -12.30 18.05 -5.41
CA LEU A 50 -12.21 19.37 -4.79
C LEU A 50 -11.93 20.50 -5.80
N GLY A 51 -11.89 20.18 -7.11
CA GLY A 51 -11.61 21.14 -8.17
C GLY A 51 -10.12 21.31 -8.48
N LYS A 52 -9.87 21.89 -9.66
CA LYS A 52 -8.53 22.07 -10.24
C LYS A 52 -7.63 22.94 -9.37
N GLU A 53 -6.33 22.69 -9.49
CA GLU A 53 -5.26 23.45 -8.83
C GLU A 53 -4.45 24.27 -9.83
N ASP A 54 -3.82 25.33 -9.31
CA ASP A 54 -3.05 26.28 -10.13
C ASP A 54 -1.66 25.77 -10.53
N SER A 55 -1.15 24.73 -9.84
CA SER A 55 0.16 24.15 -10.13
C SER A 55 0.21 22.65 -9.90
N SER A 56 1.15 21.97 -10.58
CA SER A 56 1.38 20.53 -10.41
C SER A 56 1.70 20.14 -8.97
N PHE A 57 2.44 20.99 -8.25
CA PHE A 57 2.73 20.77 -6.83
C PHE A 57 1.45 20.66 -6.01
N TRP A 58 0.49 21.56 -6.21
CA TRP A 58 -0.77 21.55 -5.45
C TRP A 58 -1.70 20.43 -5.89
N ARG A 59 -1.72 20.09 -7.19
CA ARG A 59 -2.41 18.90 -7.70
C ARG A 59 -1.93 17.63 -6.98
N ASP A 60 -0.62 17.39 -7.00
CA ASP A 60 -0.02 16.19 -6.39
C ASP A 60 -0.17 16.20 -4.86
N HIS A 61 0.04 17.36 -4.21
CA HIS A 61 -0.08 17.48 -2.76
C HIS A 61 -1.53 17.23 -2.28
N LYS A 62 -2.52 17.71 -3.03
CA LYS A 62 -3.94 17.47 -2.74
C LYS A 62 -4.29 15.99 -2.92
N ALA A 63 -3.89 15.39 -4.04
CA ALA A 63 -4.12 13.97 -4.29
C ALA A 63 -3.47 13.09 -3.21
N ALA A 64 -2.20 13.35 -2.88
CA ALA A 64 -1.46 12.65 -1.84
C ALA A 64 -2.15 12.70 -0.48
N LYS A 65 -2.71 13.86 -0.08
CA LYS A 65 -3.45 13.99 1.19
C LYS A 65 -4.72 13.14 1.24
N ILE A 66 -5.49 13.11 0.15
CA ILE A 66 -6.70 12.28 0.09
C ILE A 66 -6.34 10.79 0.15
N ASN A 67 -5.31 10.38 -0.60
CA ASN A 67 -4.84 9.00 -0.57
C ASN A 67 -4.27 8.63 0.81
N ALA A 68 -3.54 9.54 1.47
CA ALA A 68 -3.03 9.32 2.82
C ALA A 68 -4.14 9.03 3.83
N ILE A 69 -5.26 9.76 3.79
CA ILE A 69 -6.41 9.48 4.69
C ILE A 69 -6.93 8.05 4.50
N ARG A 70 -7.07 7.60 3.25
CA ARG A 70 -7.57 6.25 2.93
C ARG A 70 -6.59 5.17 3.38
N ILE A 71 -5.32 5.36 3.06
CA ILE A 71 -4.25 4.39 3.32
C ILE A 71 -3.99 4.27 4.82
N GLN A 72 -3.84 5.40 5.52
CA GLN A 72 -3.62 5.39 6.97
C GLN A 72 -4.78 4.72 7.70
N LYS A 73 -6.03 5.02 7.31
CA LYS A 73 -7.20 4.37 7.89
C LYS A 73 -7.20 2.86 7.62
N ALA A 74 -6.87 2.44 6.40
CA ALA A 74 -6.79 1.01 6.06
C ALA A 74 -5.70 0.28 6.86
N ILE A 75 -4.54 0.92 7.09
CA ILE A 75 -3.46 0.36 7.92
C ILE A 75 -3.87 0.31 9.40
N GLU A 76 -4.49 1.36 9.93
CA GLU A 76 -4.98 1.40 11.32
C GLU A 76 -6.02 0.32 11.62
N ASP A 77 -6.86 -0.01 10.64
CA ASP A 77 -7.88 -1.05 10.75
C ASP A 77 -7.35 -2.46 10.44
N ALA A 78 -6.10 -2.60 9.98
CA ALA A 78 -5.53 -3.88 9.58
C ALA A 78 -5.03 -4.69 10.78
N ASP A 79 -5.29 -6.00 10.75
CA ASP A 79 -4.68 -6.97 11.65
C ASP A 79 -3.28 -7.39 11.19
N LEU A 80 -2.99 -7.23 9.89
CA LEU A 80 -1.72 -7.53 9.25
C LEU A 80 -1.55 -6.66 8.00
N VAL A 81 -0.33 -6.17 7.76
CA VAL A 81 0.03 -5.49 6.50
C VAL A 81 1.01 -6.35 5.72
N VAL A 82 0.74 -6.55 4.43
CA VAL A 82 1.70 -7.12 3.48
C VAL A 82 2.24 -6.00 2.61
N VAL A 83 3.57 -5.83 2.57
CA VAL A 83 4.22 -4.77 1.80
C VAL A 83 5.10 -5.38 0.69
N ARG A 84 4.73 -5.17 -0.57
CA ARG A 84 5.54 -5.58 -1.72
C ARG A 84 6.44 -4.45 -2.19
N PHE A 85 7.76 -4.66 -2.09
CA PHE A 85 8.76 -3.82 -2.73
C PHE A 85 9.11 -4.41 -4.09
N GLY A 86 8.80 -3.68 -5.16
CA GLY A 86 9.19 -4.02 -6.54
C GLY A 86 10.48 -3.32 -6.98
N GLU A 87 11.00 -3.73 -8.14
CA GLU A 87 12.25 -3.20 -8.71
C GLU A 87 12.10 -1.82 -9.36
N LYS A 88 10.89 -1.50 -9.83
CA LYS A 88 10.61 -0.26 -10.57
C LYS A 88 10.28 0.86 -9.62
N PHE A 89 10.80 2.06 -9.90
CA PHE A 89 10.67 3.22 -9.03
C PHE A 89 11.26 2.96 -7.65
N LYS A 90 11.50 4.00 -6.88
CA LYS A 90 12.18 3.86 -5.58
C LYS A 90 11.27 3.29 -4.47
N GLN A 91 10.00 3.00 -4.77
CA GLN A 91 9.00 2.41 -3.86
C GLN A 91 8.81 3.19 -2.54
N TRP A 92 8.84 4.52 -2.62
CA TRP A 92 8.74 5.39 -1.43
C TRP A 92 7.41 5.27 -0.69
N ASN A 93 6.32 5.04 -1.40
CA ASN A 93 5.01 4.77 -0.80
C ASN A 93 5.03 3.47 0.01
N ALA A 94 5.60 2.39 -0.53
CA ALA A 94 5.73 1.11 0.17
C ALA A 94 6.55 1.26 1.46
N ALA A 95 7.69 1.96 1.38
CA ALA A 95 8.53 2.24 2.54
C ALA A 95 7.81 3.09 3.61
N PHE A 96 7.02 4.09 3.17
CA PHE A 96 6.25 4.94 4.07
C PHE A 96 5.13 4.15 4.78
N ASP A 97 4.39 3.34 4.05
CA ASP A 97 3.33 2.48 4.60
C ASP A 97 3.91 1.46 5.59
N ALA A 98 5.05 0.82 5.27
CA ALA A 98 5.74 -0.09 6.17
C ALA A 98 6.17 0.62 7.47
N GLY A 99 6.77 1.80 7.36
CA GLY A 99 7.16 2.60 8.52
C GLY A 99 5.96 3.02 9.38
N TYR A 100 4.83 3.37 8.75
CA TYR A 100 3.60 3.72 9.46
C TYR A 100 3.00 2.53 10.20
N ALA A 101 2.91 1.37 9.54
CA ALA A 101 2.44 0.13 10.15
C ALA A 101 3.32 -0.28 11.35
N ALA A 102 4.65 -0.20 11.18
CA ALA A 102 5.62 -0.52 12.24
C ALA A 102 5.46 0.42 13.44
N ALA A 103 5.26 1.72 13.19
CA ALA A 103 5.05 2.71 14.25
C ALA A 103 3.75 2.47 15.05
N LEU A 104 2.72 1.92 14.41
CA LEU A 104 1.46 1.52 15.05
C LEU A 104 1.55 0.15 15.76
N GLY A 105 2.63 -0.60 15.55
CA GLY A 105 2.77 -1.98 16.04
C GLY A 105 1.89 -2.98 15.29
N VAL A 106 1.44 -2.64 14.08
CA VAL A 106 0.71 -3.57 13.21
C VAL A 106 1.72 -4.54 12.61
N PRO A 107 1.50 -5.87 12.71
CA PRO A 107 2.40 -6.85 12.12
C PRO A 107 2.59 -6.65 10.61
N ILE A 108 3.82 -6.86 10.12
CA ILE A 108 4.18 -6.67 8.72
C ILE A 108 4.75 -7.98 8.15
N VAL A 109 4.37 -8.28 6.90
CA VAL A 109 5.08 -9.24 6.04
C VAL A 109 5.61 -8.49 4.84
N THR A 110 6.92 -8.53 4.62
CA THR A 110 7.56 -7.95 3.44
C THR A 110 7.65 -8.96 2.31
N LEU A 111 7.52 -8.48 1.08
CA LEU A 111 7.74 -9.24 -0.15
C LEU A 111 8.70 -8.43 -1.02
N HIS A 112 9.89 -8.94 -1.27
CA HIS A 112 10.90 -8.27 -2.09
C HIS A 112 11.81 -9.32 -2.75
N ASP A 113 12.48 -8.95 -3.83
CA ASP A 113 13.49 -9.82 -4.45
C ASP A 113 14.77 -9.85 -3.60
N GLU A 114 15.60 -10.89 -3.76
CA GLU A 114 16.80 -11.10 -2.92
C GLU A 114 17.76 -9.90 -2.93
N GLU A 115 17.83 -9.17 -4.05
CA GLU A 115 18.67 -7.97 -4.20
C GLU A 115 18.28 -6.83 -3.24
N LEU A 116 17.04 -6.81 -2.76
CA LEU A 116 16.53 -5.81 -1.81
C LEU A 116 16.72 -6.20 -0.33
N THR A 117 17.22 -7.40 -0.04
CA THR A 117 17.41 -7.89 1.34
C THR A 117 18.26 -6.96 2.20
N HIS A 118 19.41 -6.49 1.69
CA HIS A 118 20.25 -5.59 2.47
C HIS A 118 19.65 -4.19 2.64
N PRO A 119 19.09 -3.55 1.59
CA PRO A 119 18.37 -2.29 1.72
C PRO A 119 17.14 -2.33 2.63
N LEU A 120 16.47 -3.48 2.79
CA LEU A 120 15.22 -3.63 3.54
C LEU A 120 15.39 -4.26 4.92
N LYS A 121 16.60 -4.58 5.36
CA LYS A 121 16.86 -5.28 6.63
C LYS A 121 16.24 -4.63 7.88
N GLU A 122 16.08 -3.30 7.90
CA GLU A 122 15.40 -2.61 9.01
C GLU A 122 13.87 -2.73 8.95
N VAL A 123 13.31 -2.94 7.77
CA VAL A 123 11.87 -3.18 7.57
C VAL A 123 11.53 -4.66 7.84
N ASP A 124 12.45 -5.57 7.55
CA ASP A 124 12.29 -7.02 7.77
C ASP A 124 12.46 -7.47 9.24
N ALA A 125 12.87 -6.56 10.14
CA ALA A 125 13.21 -6.85 11.53
C ALA A 125 11.99 -7.09 12.44
#